data_AF-A0AAD0PX56-F1
#
_entry.id   AF-A0AAD0PX56-F1
#
_cell.length_a   1.000
_cell.length_b   1.000
_cell.length_c   1.000
_cell.angle_alpha   90.00
_cell.angle_beta   90.00
_cell.angle_gamma   90.00
#
_symmetry.space_group_name_H-M   'P 1'
#
loop_
_entity.id
_entity.type
_entity.pdbx_description
1 polymer ?
#
loop_
_entity_poly.entity_id
_entity_poly.type
_entity_poly.pdbx_seq_one_letter_code
_entity_poly.pdbx_strand_id
1 'polypeptide(L)'
;MQHLEVVTRHAIEMGTKEDIVSGFTPGLITTGFLKAAFSPKALTTGVSETVLSLIDRDHNAARATNLIILRHGDELCPEIDSHCLKRLVNVIKSHIGLGKGAFFAVMKYMPEDFSVVQLKQWIRDDGVKGLDLSLIESVLSHAIKHSRFHVVHAMCEQMVQRDAVAEMQESLLSAPPETLEAAALGKYISKDRMVEMFCRRNAFQQAQAVAGDDSELDTIVRDSIARHLNLRGPHANWVEVFAKLTERMDEVIDQQMLIDRHKSAAIVVLNKIASLDSDSISKQINTDRLRLFAYQLGLTQVLGSVKSGAARDKAFGHDLGL
;
A
#
# COMPACT_ATOMS: atom_id res chain seq x y z
N MET A 1 -23.96 -5.03 33.13
CA MET A 1 -22.64 -5.72 33.02
C MET A 1 -21.47 -4.73 33.17
N GLN A 2 -21.42 -3.91 34.24
CA GLN A 2 -20.33 -2.92 34.47
C GLN A 2 -19.66 -3.08 35.86
N HIS A 3 -20.03 -4.10 36.63
CA HIS A 3 -19.67 -4.21 38.04
C HIS A 3 -18.15 -4.30 38.27
N LEU A 4 -17.44 -5.14 37.50
CA LEU A 4 -16.00 -5.34 37.70
C LEU A 4 -15.18 -4.10 37.30
N GLU A 5 -15.61 -3.35 36.28
CA GLU A 5 -14.99 -2.07 35.91
C GLU A 5 -15.17 -1.02 37.00
N VAL A 6 -16.38 -0.88 37.54
CA VAL A 6 -16.69 0.08 38.63
C VAL A 6 -15.89 -0.26 39.88
N VAL A 7 -15.85 -1.54 40.28
CA VAL A 7 -15.05 -2.01 41.41
C VAL A 7 -13.57 -1.73 41.19
N THR A 8 -13.05 -1.93 39.97
CA THR A 8 -11.65 -1.67 39.64
C THR A 8 -11.31 -0.18 39.73
N ARG A 9 -12.18 0.71 39.24
CA ARG A 9 -11.99 2.16 39.37
C ARG A 9 -12.01 2.60 40.83
N HIS A 10 -12.96 2.09 41.61
CA HIS A 10 -13.05 2.37 43.04
C HIS A 10 -11.81 1.89 43.80
N ALA A 11 -11.31 0.70 43.50
CA ALA A 11 -10.08 0.15 44.06
C ALA A 11 -8.83 0.99 43.73
N ILE A 12 -8.78 1.61 42.55
CA ILE A 12 -7.70 2.54 42.18
C ILE A 12 -7.78 3.83 43.02
N GLU A 13 -8.98 4.32 43.29
CA GLU A 13 -9.20 5.54 44.08
C GLU A 13 -8.94 5.33 45.57
N MET A 14 -9.36 4.19 46.11
CA MET A 14 -9.32 3.88 47.54
C MET A 14 -8.10 3.06 47.97
N GLY A 15 -7.38 2.45 47.03
CA GLY A 15 -6.22 1.59 47.29
C GLY A 15 -6.57 0.18 47.82
N THR A 16 -7.86 -0.19 47.87
CA THR A 16 -8.34 -1.48 48.38
C THR A 16 -8.50 -2.50 47.25
N LYS A 17 -7.73 -3.59 47.30
CA LYS A 17 -7.65 -4.59 46.20
C LYS A 17 -8.51 -5.83 46.43
N GLU A 18 -9.02 -6.01 47.64
CA GLU A 18 -9.75 -7.21 48.09
C GLU A 18 -11.08 -7.39 47.34
N ASP A 19 -11.75 -6.29 47.01
CA ASP A 19 -13.02 -6.29 46.25
C ASP A 19 -12.82 -6.75 44.80
N ILE A 20 -11.64 -6.48 44.21
CA ILE A 20 -11.30 -7.01 42.89
C ILE A 20 -11.12 -8.52 42.97
N VAL A 21 -10.37 -9.02 43.95
CA VAL A 21 -10.08 -10.45 44.10
C VAL A 21 -11.36 -11.26 44.32
N SER A 22 -12.26 -10.78 45.18
CA SER A 22 -13.52 -11.45 45.49
C SER A 22 -14.55 -11.38 44.36
N GLY A 23 -14.57 -10.29 43.59
CA GLY A 23 -15.48 -10.10 42.47
C GLY A 23 -14.99 -10.61 41.11
N PHE A 24 -13.74 -11.05 41.01
CA PHE A 24 -13.13 -11.45 39.73
C PHE A 24 -13.73 -12.76 39.23
N THR A 25 -14.32 -12.70 38.03
CA THR A 25 -14.74 -13.90 37.29
C THR A 25 -14.44 -13.70 35.80
N PRO A 26 -14.01 -14.76 35.06
CA PRO A 26 -13.65 -14.64 33.64
C PRO A 26 -14.78 -14.05 32.77
N GLY A 27 -16.03 -14.35 33.09
CA GLY A 27 -17.20 -13.85 32.36
C GLY A 27 -17.48 -12.35 32.53
N LEU A 28 -16.84 -11.69 33.51
CA LEU A 28 -16.99 -10.25 33.76
C LEU A 28 -15.82 -9.42 33.20
N ILE A 29 -14.83 -10.05 32.57
CA ILE A 29 -13.75 -9.34 31.88
C ILE A 29 -14.37 -8.63 30.68
N THR A 30 -14.16 -7.32 30.61
CA THR A 30 -14.64 -6.44 29.53
C THR A 30 -13.53 -5.51 29.08
N THR A 31 -13.73 -4.79 27.98
CA THR A 31 -12.79 -3.75 27.51
C THR A 31 -12.59 -2.66 28.55
N GLY A 32 -13.67 -2.13 29.13
CA GLY A 32 -13.62 -1.09 30.16
C GLY A 32 -12.89 -1.53 31.43
N PHE A 33 -13.10 -2.78 31.86
CA PHE A 33 -12.32 -3.37 32.97
C PHE A 33 -10.82 -3.39 32.66
N LEU A 34 -10.40 -3.92 31.50
CA LEU A 34 -8.99 -4.03 31.15
C LEU A 34 -8.31 -2.66 30.99
N LYS A 35 -9.03 -1.67 30.42
CA LYS A 35 -8.58 -0.27 30.34
C LYS A 35 -8.34 0.33 31.72
N ALA A 36 -9.29 0.15 32.64
CA ALA A 36 -9.15 0.63 34.01
C ALA A 36 -7.99 -0.08 34.72
N ALA A 37 -7.96 -1.41 34.66
CA ALA A 37 -7.02 -2.27 35.36
C ALA A 37 -5.57 -2.10 34.93
N PHE A 38 -5.31 -1.65 33.70
CA PHE A 38 -3.95 -1.47 33.16
C PHE A 38 -3.64 -0.02 32.76
N SER A 39 -4.38 0.93 33.33
CA SER A 39 -4.08 2.35 33.23
C SER A 39 -2.83 2.74 34.03
N PRO A 40 -2.19 3.89 33.75
CA PRO A 40 -1.05 4.37 34.54
C PRO A 40 -1.35 4.50 36.04
N LYS A 41 -2.58 4.88 36.41
CA LYS A 41 -3.01 4.97 37.82
C LYS A 41 -3.16 3.59 38.48
N ALA A 42 -3.60 2.58 37.73
CA ALA A 42 -3.67 1.21 38.22
C ALA A 42 -2.28 0.60 38.44
N LEU A 43 -1.29 1.02 37.65
CA LEU A 43 0.09 0.60 37.81
C LEU A 43 0.69 1.14 39.11
N THR A 44 0.53 2.44 39.39
CA THR A 44 1.09 3.06 40.61
C THR A 44 0.45 2.56 41.89
N THR A 45 -0.82 2.15 41.84
CA THR A 45 -1.55 1.58 42.98
C THR A 45 -1.34 0.07 43.13
N GLY A 46 -0.69 -0.60 42.16
CA GLY A 46 -0.48 -2.04 42.13
C GLY A 46 -1.76 -2.85 41.88
N VAL A 47 -2.80 -2.23 41.33
CA VAL A 47 -4.02 -2.90 40.84
C VAL A 47 -3.68 -3.72 39.60
N SER A 48 -2.85 -3.19 38.69
CA SER A 48 -2.40 -3.90 37.49
C SER A 48 -1.75 -5.24 37.81
N GLU A 49 -0.94 -5.30 38.87
CA GLU A 49 -0.24 -6.52 39.29
C GLU A 49 -1.19 -7.56 39.87
N THR A 50 -2.20 -7.09 40.61
CA THR A 50 -3.23 -7.95 41.18
C THR A 50 -4.06 -8.58 40.08
N VAL A 51 -4.51 -7.77 39.11
CA VAL A 51 -5.28 -8.26 37.96
C VAL A 51 -4.45 -9.18 37.07
N LEU A 52 -3.18 -8.87 36.81
CA LEU A 52 -2.28 -9.78 36.08
C LEU A 52 -2.15 -11.13 36.79
N SER A 53 -1.98 -11.13 38.11
CA SER A 53 -1.89 -12.35 38.92
C SER A 53 -3.18 -13.17 38.87
N LEU A 54 -4.34 -12.52 38.87
CA LEU A 54 -5.64 -13.20 38.74
C LEU A 54 -5.80 -13.85 37.36
N ILE A 55 -5.41 -13.15 36.29
CA ILE A 55 -5.45 -13.70 34.93
C ILE A 55 -4.44 -14.85 34.77
N ASP A 56 -3.25 -14.72 35.35
CA ASP A 56 -2.19 -15.75 35.28
C ASP A 56 -2.51 -17.02 36.08
N ARG A 57 -3.42 -16.96 37.05
CA ARG A 57 -3.86 -18.13 37.81
C ARG A 57 -5.03 -18.87 37.17
N ASP A 58 -5.69 -18.28 36.18
CA ASP A 58 -6.90 -18.82 35.57
C ASP A 58 -6.83 -18.86 34.04
N HIS A 59 -6.73 -20.07 33.50
CA HIS A 59 -6.72 -20.32 32.06
C HIS A 59 -7.94 -19.74 31.32
N ASN A 60 -9.13 -19.78 31.93
CA ASN A 60 -10.34 -19.22 31.33
C ASN A 60 -10.31 -17.69 31.32
N ALA A 61 -9.71 -17.06 32.34
CA ALA A 61 -9.48 -15.62 32.35
C ALA A 61 -8.50 -15.23 31.24
N ALA A 62 -7.37 -15.91 31.11
CA ALA A 62 -6.41 -15.68 30.03
C ALA A 62 -7.05 -15.81 28.63
N ARG A 63 -7.93 -16.81 28.46
CA ARG A 63 -8.69 -17.02 27.21
C ARG A 63 -9.69 -15.89 26.94
N ALA A 64 -10.45 -15.46 27.95
CA ALA A 64 -11.41 -14.37 27.85
C ALA A 64 -10.70 -13.04 27.51
N THR A 65 -9.58 -12.74 28.18
CA THR A 65 -8.75 -11.56 27.86
C THR A 65 -8.24 -11.62 26.41
N ASN A 66 -7.71 -12.76 25.95
CA ASN A 66 -7.25 -12.90 24.57
C ASN A 66 -8.37 -12.68 23.54
N LEU A 67 -9.59 -13.15 23.82
CA LEU A 67 -10.75 -12.92 22.95
C LEU A 67 -11.14 -11.44 22.90
N ILE A 68 -11.07 -10.72 24.03
CA ILE A 68 -11.36 -9.28 24.07
C ILE A 68 -10.30 -8.51 23.29
N ILE A 69 -9.01 -8.83 23.46
CA ILE A 69 -7.92 -8.22 22.68
C ILE A 69 -8.12 -8.49 21.18
N LEU A 70 -8.49 -9.71 20.80
CA LEU A 70 -8.73 -10.05 19.40
C LEU A 70 -9.90 -9.25 18.79
N ARG A 71 -10.96 -9.02 19.56
CA ARG A 71 -12.18 -8.33 19.07
C ARG A 71 -12.11 -6.80 19.17
N HIS A 72 -11.38 -6.29 20.16
CA HIS A 72 -11.42 -4.88 20.56
C HIS A 72 -10.03 -4.27 20.73
N GLY A 73 -8.97 -4.92 20.24
CA GLY A 73 -7.60 -4.47 20.46
C GLY A 73 -7.30 -3.07 19.91
N ASP A 74 -7.94 -2.66 18.80
CA ASP A 74 -7.82 -1.30 18.24
C ASP A 74 -8.29 -0.20 19.21
N GLU A 75 -9.25 -0.51 20.08
CA GLU A 75 -9.75 0.41 21.10
C GLU A 75 -9.05 0.21 22.45
N LEU A 76 -8.68 -1.03 22.77
CA LEU A 76 -8.15 -1.43 24.08
C LEU A 76 -6.65 -1.15 24.22
N CYS A 77 -5.84 -1.65 23.29
CA CYS A 77 -4.39 -1.69 23.43
C CYS A 77 -3.73 -0.29 23.48
N PRO A 78 -4.20 0.74 22.76
CA PRO A 78 -3.65 2.10 22.87
C PRO A 78 -3.84 2.74 24.26
N GLU A 79 -4.85 2.31 25.02
CA GLU A 79 -5.16 2.85 26.36
C GLU A 79 -4.48 2.07 27.50
N ILE A 80 -3.87 0.92 27.19
CA ILE A 80 -3.13 0.11 28.14
C ILE A 80 -1.66 0.57 28.16
N ASP A 81 -1.08 0.69 29.36
CA ASP A 81 0.35 0.92 29.50
C ASP A 81 1.18 -0.19 28.82
N SER A 82 2.19 0.18 28.04
CA SER A 82 2.97 -0.77 27.22
C SER A 82 3.69 -1.86 28.03
N HIS A 83 4.12 -1.57 29.26
CA HIS A 83 4.74 -2.57 30.13
C HIS A 83 3.68 -3.54 30.68
N CYS A 84 2.49 -3.04 31.02
CA CYS A 84 1.34 -3.88 31.37
C CYS A 84 0.90 -4.76 30.20
N LEU A 85 0.81 -4.20 28.99
CA LEU A 85 0.45 -4.95 27.78
C LEU A 85 1.46 -6.07 27.50
N LYS A 86 2.76 -5.80 27.64
CA LYS A 86 3.81 -6.82 27.51
C LYS A 86 3.63 -7.97 28.49
N ARG A 87 3.38 -7.66 29.76
CA ARG A 87 3.16 -8.68 30.81
C ARG A 87 1.88 -9.48 30.53
N LEU A 88 0.81 -8.81 30.15
CA LEU A 88 -0.46 -9.43 29.80
C LEU A 88 -0.31 -10.41 28.63
N VAL A 89 0.42 -10.00 27.58
CA VAL A 89 0.74 -10.87 26.44
C VAL A 89 1.54 -12.10 26.88
N ASN A 90 2.52 -11.94 27.78
CA ASN A 90 3.30 -13.06 28.29
C ASN A 90 2.45 -14.05 29.09
N VAL A 91 1.52 -13.55 29.91
CA VAL A 91 0.54 -14.38 30.64
C VAL A 91 -0.38 -15.11 29.66
N ILE A 92 -0.92 -14.42 28.66
CA ILE A 92 -1.74 -15.09 27.64
C ILE A 92 -0.92 -16.18 26.94
N LYS A 93 0.33 -15.89 26.58
CA LYS A 93 1.22 -16.84 25.91
C LYS A 93 1.50 -18.09 26.75
N SER A 94 1.72 -17.96 28.07
CA SER A 94 1.99 -19.11 28.94
C SER A 94 0.80 -20.07 29.06
N HIS A 95 -0.43 -19.54 28.97
CA HIS A 95 -1.65 -20.34 29.13
C HIS A 95 -2.21 -20.92 27.84
N ILE A 96 -2.25 -20.13 26.77
CA ILE A 96 -2.91 -20.51 25.52
C ILE A 96 -1.96 -20.59 24.33
N GLY A 97 -0.65 -20.41 24.53
CA GLY A 97 0.34 -20.35 23.46
C GLY A 97 0.23 -19.08 22.63
N LEU A 98 0.63 -19.13 21.35
CA LEU A 98 0.45 -18.00 20.44
C LEU A 98 -1.04 -17.81 20.10
N GLY A 99 -1.78 -17.14 20.99
CA GLY A 99 -3.15 -16.73 20.73
C GLY A 99 -3.20 -15.65 19.63
N LYS A 100 -4.24 -15.68 18.79
CA LYS A 100 -4.49 -14.66 17.75
C LYS A 100 -4.51 -13.23 18.34
N GLY A 101 -5.06 -13.05 19.54
CA GLY A 101 -5.08 -11.76 20.24
C GLY A 101 -3.69 -11.32 20.72
N ALA A 102 -2.88 -12.24 21.26
CA ALA A 102 -1.49 -11.96 21.64
C ALA A 102 -0.64 -11.53 20.43
N PHE A 103 -0.78 -12.24 19.29
CA PHE A 103 -0.12 -11.85 18.05
C PHE A 103 -0.54 -10.45 17.59
N PHE A 104 -1.85 -10.18 17.55
CA PHE A 104 -2.42 -8.89 17.17
C PHE A 104 -1.88 -7.75 18.04
N ALA A 105 -1.93 -7.92 19.36
CA ALA A 105 -1.50 -6.89 20.31
C ALA A 105 -0.02 -6.56 20.16
N VAL A 106 0.83 -7.58 20.02
CA VAL A 106 2.27 -7.37 19.82
C VAL A 106 2.51 -6.68 18.50
N MET A 107 2.01 -7.22 17.39
CA MET A 107 2.35 -6.68 16.08
C MET A 107 1.81 -5.28 15.84
N LYS A 108 0.67 -4.88 16.42
CA LYS A 108 0.07 -3.55 16.20
C LYS A 108 0.46 -2.47 17.22
N TYR A 109 0.63 -2.80 18.50
CA TYR A 109 0.76 -1.76 19.54
C TYR A 109 2.05 -1.84 20.37
N MET A 110 2.84 -2.89 20.25
CA MET A 110 4.15 -2.93 20.91
C MET A 110 5.21 -2.22 20.08
N PRO A 111 6.32 -1.75 20.70
CA PRO A 111 7.44 -1.19 19.97
C PRO A 111 7.90 -2.11 18.82
N GLU A 112 8.35 -1.49 17.72
CA GLU A 112 8.70 -2.23 16.50
C GLU A 112 9.79 -3.27 16.74
N ASP A 113 10.87 -2.90 17.43
CA ASP A 113 11.97 -3.83 17.76
C ASP A 113 11.49 -5.05 18.54
N PHE A 114 10.61 -4.84 19.51
CA PHE A 114 10.04 -5.92 20.30
C PHE A 114 9.17 -6.84 19.42
N SER A 115 8.37 -6.25 18.53
CA SER A 115 7.48 -6.98 17.65
C SER A 115 8.27 -7.88 16.69
N VAL A 116 9.32 -7.34 16.07
CA VAL A 116 10.18 -8.11 15.15
C VAL A 116 10.89 -9.25 15.87
N VAL A 117 11.41 -9.02 17.08
CA VAL A 117 12.06 -10.07 17.88
C VAL A 117 11.07 -11.19 18.23
N GLN A 118 9.86 -10.83 18.66
CA GLN A 118 8.82 -11.82 18.98
C GLN A 118 8.39 -12.61 17.76
N LEU A 119 8.18 -11.94 16.62
CA LEU A 119 7.81 -12.61 15.38
C LEU A 119 8.86 -13.65 14.95
N LYS A 120 10.15 -13.30 15.01
CA LYS A 120 11.25 -14.25 14.72
C LYS A 120 11.27 -15.45 15.67
N GLN A 121 10.89 -15.26 16.93
CA GLN A 121 10.74 -16.38 17.87
C GLN A 121 9.55 -17.25 17.47
N TRP A 122 8.40 -16.66 17.17
CA TRP A 122 7.21 -17.41 16.81
C TRP A 122 7.30 -18.14 15.47
N ILE A 123 8.04 -17.61 14.51
CA ILE A 123 8.35 -18.32 13.26
C ILE A 123 9.19 -19.57 13.55
N ARG A 124 10.20 -19.46 14.44
CA ARG A 124 11.03 -20.60 14.86
C ARG A 124 10.23 -21.68 15.59
N ASP A 125 9.26 -21.26 16.39
CA ASP A 125 8.40 -22.14 17.18
C ASP A 125 7.20 -22.67 16.35
N ASP A 126 7.16 -22.47 15.03
CA ASP A 126 6.05 -22.79 14.12
C ASP A 126 4.69 -22.15 14.48
N GLY A 127 4.66 -21.26 15.49
CA GLY A 127 3.44 -20.66 16.01
C GLY A 127 2.70 -19.78 15.01
N VAL A 128 3.39 -19.24 14.01
CA VAL A 128 2.80 -18.32 13.02
C VAL A 128 1.96 -19.07 11.98
N LYS A 129 2.27 -20.34 11.66
CA LYS A 129 1.57 -21.11 10.59
C LYS A 129 0.06 -21.24 10.81
N GLY A 130 -0.41 -21.27 12.06
CA GLY A 130 -1.83 -21.40 12.41
C GLY A 130 -2.63 -20.09 12.43
N LEU A 131 -2.01 -18.94 12.10
CA LEU A 131 -2.71 -17.66 12.05
C LEU A 131 -3.49 -17.50 10.75
N ASP A 132 -4.65 -16.86 10.80
CA ASP A 132 -5.44 -16.57 9.60
C ASP A 132 -4.78 -15.46 8.77
N LEU A 133 -4.88 -15.54 7.44
CA LEU A 133 -4.37 -14.51 6.54
C LEU A 133 -4.97 -13.12 6.81
N SER A 134 -6.25 -13.05 7.16
CA SER A 134 -6.94 -11.80 7.50
C SER A 134 -6.31 -11.07 8.70
N LEU A 135 -5.75 -11.82 9.66
CA LEU A 135 -5.04 -11.23 10.79
C LEU A 135 -3.72 -10.61 10.35
N ILE A 136 -2.99 -11.28 9.46
CA ILE A 136 -1.72 -10.80 8.89
C ILE A 136 -1.97 -9.56 8.04
N GLU A 137 -2.99 -9.57 7.19
CA GLU A 137 -3.42 -8.44 6.36
C GLU A 137 -3.83 -7.22 7.21
N SER A 138 -4.57 -7.46 8.30
CA SER A 138 -4.96 -6.40 9.24
C SER A 138 -3.74 -5.77 9.93
N VAL A 139 -2.74 -6.59 10.29
CA VAL A 139 -1.46 -6.11 10.84
C VAL A 139 -0.67 -5.35 9.78
N LEU A 140 -0.58 -5.86 8.55
CA LEU A 140 0.10 -5.21 7.44
C LEU A 140 -0.47 -3.81 7.18
N SER A 141 -1.78 -3.71 7.03
CA SER A 141 -2.48 -2.44 6.81
C SER A 141 -2.24 -1.43 7.95
N HIS A 142 -2.27 -1.89 9.19
CA HIS A 142 -1.98 -1.06 10.35
C HIS A 142 -0.50 -0.60 10.35
N ALA A 143 0.44 -1.52 10.10
CA ALA A 143 1.86 -1.21 10.09
C ALA A 143 2.21 -0.19 9.00
N ILE A 144 1.60 -0.28 7.81
CA ILE A 144 1.73 0.72 6.74
C ILE A 144 1.25 2.09 7.21
N LYS A 145 0.05 2.16 7.79
CA LYS A 145 -0.54 3.43 8.28
C LYS A 145 0.30 4.11 9.35
N HIS A 146 1.00 3.32 10.16
CA HIS A 146 1.81 3.80 11.28
C HIS A 146 3.32 3.82 10.98
N SER A 147 3.72 3.68 9.72
CA SER A 147 5.13 3.71 9.27
C SER A 147 6.04 2.70 10.00
N ARG A 148 5.50 1.53 10.34
CA ARG A 148 6.23 0.43 11.02
C ARG A 148 6.81 -0.54 10.00
N PHE A 149 7.80 -0.08 9.25
CA PHE A 149 8.25 -0.74 8.02
C PHE A 149 8.92 -2.09 8.24
N HIS A 150 9.55 -2.35 9.39
CA HIS A 150 10.10 -3.67 9.69
C HIS A 150 8.98 -4.70 9.89
N VAL A 151 7.89 -4.28 10.54
CA VAL A 151 6.69 -5.13 10.65
C VAL A 151 6.04 -5.33 9.29
N VAL A 152 5.95 -4.28 8.45
CA VAL A 152 5.43 -4.39 7.07
C VAL A 152 6.20 -5.45 6.29
N HIS A 153 7.54 -5.36 6.23
CA HIS A 153 8.37 -6.34 5.53
C HIS A 153 8.13 -7.76 6.02
N ALA A 154 8.07 -7.94 7.34
CA ALA A 154 7.88 -9.26 7.92
C ALA A 154 6.48 -9.83 7.62
N MET A 155 5.43 -9.00 7.59
CA MET A 155 4.09 -9.45 7.17
C MET A 155 4.05 -9.78 5.69
N CYS A 156 4.68 -8.98 4.82
CA CYS A 156 4.80 -9.29 3.40
C CYS A 156 5.49 -10.64 3.17
N GLU A 157 6.60 -10.91 3.88
CA GLU A 157 7.28 -12.21 3.82
C GLU A 157 6.38 -13.37 4.26
N GLN A 158 5.56 -13.17 5.30
CA GLN A 158 4.58 -14.16 5.74
C GLN A 158 3.47 -14.40 4.72
N MET A 159 3.01 -13.37 4.01
CA MET A 159 2.00 -13.52 2.96
C MET A 159 2.57 -14.21 1.72
N VAL A 160 3.81 -13.89 1.32
CA VAL A 160 4.53 -14.57 0.22
C VAL A 160 4.73 -16.05 0.54
N GLN A 161 5.12 -16.40 1.77
CA GLN A 161 5.28 -17.81 2.19
C GLN A 161 3.97 -18.63 2.18
N ARG A 162 2.82 -17.96 2.06
CA ARG A 162 1.48 -18.58 2.06
C ARG A 162 0.77 -18.40 0.72
N ASP A 163 1.50 -18.03 -0.32
CA ASP A 163 0.97 -17.77 -1.66
C ASP A 163 -0.12 -16.67 -1.73
N ALA A 164 -0.21 -15.79 -0.72
CA ALA A 164 -1.17 -14.67 -0.64
C ALA A 164 -0.60 -13.37 -1.25
N VAL A 165 0.02 -13.48 -2.42
CA VAL A 165 0.74 -12.37 -3.07
C VAL A 165 -0.23 -11.30 -3.56
N ALA A 166 -1.40 -11.69 -4.06
CA ALA A 166 -2.39 -10.75 -4.61
C ALA A 166 -2.96 -9.83 -3.52
N GLU A 167 -3.32 -10.39 -2.37
CA GLU A 167 -3.87 -9.70 -1.20
C GLU A 167 -2.82 -8.77 -0.57
N MET A 168 -1.57 -9.24 -0.50
CA MET A 168 -0.44 -8.42 -0.05
C MET A 168 -0.25 -7.20 -0.97
N GLN A 169 -0.27 -7.41 -2.29
CA GLN A 169 -0.13 -6.33 -3.25
C GLN A 169 -1.29 -5.33 -3.16
N GLU A 170 -2.53 -5.80 -2.97
CA GLU A 170 -3.68 -4.93 -2.77
C GLU A 170 -3.52 -4.05 -1.51
N SER A 171 -3.07 -4.64 -0.41
CA SER A 171 -2.75 -3.90 0.82
C SER A 171 -1.66 -2.84 0.59
N LEU A 172 -0.59 -3.18 -0.12
CA LEU A 172 0.50 -2.23 -0.41
C LEU A 172 0.07 -1.11 -1.35
N LEU A 173 -0.77 -1.39 -2.34
CA LEU A 173 -1.28 -0.40 -3.30
C LEU A 173 -2.18 0.65 -2.65
N SER A 174 -2.72 0.37 -1.46
CA SER A 174 -3.45 1.37 -0.66
C SER A 174 -2.54 2.45 -0.06
N ALA A 175 -1.22 2.22 -0.01
CA ALA A 175 -0.26 3.15 0.55
C ALA A 175 0.07 4.32 -0.41
N PRO A 176 0.42 5.50 0.14
CA PRO A 176 1.01 6.59 -0.64
C PRO A 176 2.31 6.14 -1.34
N PRO A 177 2.60 6.62 -2.57
CA PRO A 177 3.82 6.25 -3.28
C PRO A 177 5.10 6.59 -2.51
N GLU A 178 5.11 7.71 -1.80
CA GLU A 178 6.25 8.15 -1.00
C GLU A 178 6.55 7.13 0.11
N THR A 179 5.51 6.52 0.68
CA THR A 179 5.66 5.44 1.67
C THR A 179 6.24 4.17 1.04
N LEU A 180 5.78 3.82 -0.17
CA LEU A 180 6.29 2.64 -0.89
C LEU A 180 7.77 2.79 -1.26
N GLU A 181 8.18 3.98 -1.69
CA GLU A 181 9.57 4.30 -2.01
C GLU A 181 10.44 4.35 -0.76
N ALA A 182 10.04 5.13 0.26
CA ALA A 182 10.81 5.30 1.49
C ALA A 182 11.05 3.98 2.24
N ALA A 183 10.08 3.08 2.19
CA ALA A 183 10.15 1.77 2.84
C ALA A 183 10.60 0.64 1.89
N ALA A 184 11.06 0.94 0.67
CA ALA A 184 11.49 -0.06 -0.32
C ALA A 184 10.48 -1.22 -0.52
N LEU A 185 9.18 -0.92 -0.47
CA LEU A 185 8.10 -1.89 -0.56
C LEU A 185 7.76 -2.28 -2.01
N GLY A 186 8.27 -1.52 -2.98
CA GLY A 186 8.11 -1.82 -4.41
C GLY A 186 8.59 -3.22 -4.81
N LYS A 187 9.53 -3.82 -4.07
CA LYS A 187 10.04 -5.19 -4.32
C LYS A 187 8.97 -6.29 -4.20
N TYR A 188 7.86 -6.03 -3.51
CA TYR A 188 6.76 -7.00 -3.33
C TYR A 188 5.64 -6.83 -4.36
N ILE A 189 5.70 -5.79 -5.18
CA ILE A 189 4.70 -5.49 -6.20
C ILE A 189 5.24 -5.95 -7.55
N SER A 190 4.43 -6.65 -8.34
CA SER A 190 4.84 -7.04 -9.70
C SER A 190 5.06 -5.79 -10.56
N LYS A 191 5.92 -5.90 -11.57
CA LYS A 191 6.22 -4.80 -12.49
C LYS A 191 4.93 -4.26 -13.14
N ASP A 192 4.07 -5.14 -13.64
CA ASP A 192 2.82 -4.80 -14.30
C ASP A 192 1.94 -3.94 -13.40
N ARG A 193 1.83 -4.32 -12.12
CA ARG A 193 0.97 -3.64 -11.15
C ARG A 193 1.58 -2.32 -10.68
N MET A 194 2.91 -2.24 -10.61
CA MET A 194 3.62 -0.97 -10.41
C MET A 194 3.40 -0.01 -11.58
N VAL A 195 3.50 -0.50 -12.83
CA VAL A 195 3.24 0.29 -14.05
C VAL A 195 1.81 0.82 -14.03
N GLU A 196 0.81 -0.03 -13.78
CA GLU A 196 -0.58 0.40 -13.67
C GLU A 196 -0.79 1.49 -12.60
N MET A 197 -0.17 1.34 -11.43
CA MET A 197 -0.27 2.30 -10.34
C MET A 197 0.29 3.67 -10.74
N PHE A 198 1.51 3.70 -11.31
CA PHE A 198 2.12 4.95 -11.76
C PHE A 198 1.33 5.59 -12.90
N CYS A 199 0.79 4.80 -13.84
CA CYS A 199 -0.10 5.28 -14.90
C CYS A 199 -1.39 5.92 -14.35
N ARG A 200 -2.06 5.30 -13.37
CA ARG A 200 -3.28 5.86 -12.74
C ARG A 200 -3.02 7.20 -12.04
N ARG A 201 -1.79 7.42 -11.56
CA ARG A 201 -1.36 8.67 -10.92
C ARG A 201 -0.78 9.69 -11.91
N ASN A 202 -0.83 9.42 -13.22
CA ASN A 202 -0.20 10.22 -14.26
C ASN A 202 1.33 10.40 -14.09
N ALA A 203 1.97 9.52 -13.31
CA ALA A 203 3.40 9.47 -13.09
C ALA A 203 4.11 8.65 -14.19
N PHE A 204 3.86 9.03 -15.45
CA PHE A 204 4.29 8.26 -16.63
C PHE A 204 5.80 8.02 -16.73
N GLN A 205 6.65 8.95 -16.29
CA GLN A 205 8.11 8.74 -16.27
C GLN A 205 8.52 7.57 -15.38
N GLN A 206 7.92 7.48 -14.18
CA GLN A 206 8.15 6.38 -13.26
C GLN A 206 7.58 5.07 -13.84
N ALA A 207 6.39 5.13 -14.46
CA ALA A 207 5.80 3.98 -15.15
C ALA A 207 6.73 3.45 -16.26
N GLN A 208 7.28 4.35 -17.09
CA GLN A 208 8.21 3.98 -18.16
C GLN A 208 9.52 3.40 -17.63
N ALA A 209 10.05 3.95 -16.53
CA ALA A 209 11.26 3.42 -15.90
C ALA A 209 11.06 2.00 -15.36
N VAL A 210 9.86 1.69 -14.82
CA VAL A 210 9.51 0.34 -14.37
C VAL A 210 9.28 -0.61 -15.53
N ALA A 211 8.62 -0.15 -16.60
CA ALA A 211 8.38 -0.94 -17.80
C ALA A 211 9.70 -1.34 -18.48
N GLY A 212 10.70 -0.43 -18.52
CA GLY A 212 11.98 -0.69 -19.17
C GLY A 212 11.80 -1.02 -20.66
N ASP A 213 12.37 -2.15 -21.08
CA ASP A 213 12.31 -2.66 -22.46
C ASP A 213 11.18 -3.67 -22.70
N ASP A 214 10.31 -3.90 -21.70
CA ASP A 214 9.20 -4.84 -21.81
C ASP A 214 8.09 -4.27 -22.72
N SER A 215 7.84 -4.91 -23.86
CA SER A 215 6.89 -4.45 -24.87
C SER A 215 5.43 -4.49 -24.41
N GLU A 216 5.07 -5.44 -23.54
CA GLU A 216 3.69 -5.55 -23.04
C GLU A 216 3.43 -4.42 -22.04
N LEU A 217 4.38 -4.16 -21.15
CA LEU A 217 4.30 -3.03 -20.21
C LEU A 217 4.38 -1.68 -20.90
N ASP A 218 5.20 -1.55 -21.94
CA ASP A 218 5.27 -0.35 -22.76
C ASP A 218 3.93 -0.02 -23.41
N THR A 219 3.20 -1.06 -23.85
CA THR A 219 1.85 -0.92 -24.38
C THR A 219 0.88 -0.39 -23.33
N ILE A 220 0.96 -0.85 -22.07
CA ILE A 220 0.14 -0.34 -20.96
C ILE A 220 0.43 1.14 -20.68
N VAL A 221 1.71 1.55 -20.69
CA VAL A 221 2.12 2.95 -20.51
C VAL A 221 1.57 3.81 -21.63
N ARG A 222 1.78 3.40 -22.88
CA ARG A 222 1.32 4.09 -24.08
C ARG A 222 -0.19 4.27 -24.10
N ASP A 223 -0.95 3.20 -23.85
CA ASP A 223 -2.41 3.23 -23.85
C ASP A 223 -2.96 4.08 -22.68
N SER A 224 -2.25 4.12 -21.55
CA SER A 224 -2.56 5.03 -20.43
C SER A 224 -2.31 6.50 -20.78
N ILE A 225 -1.19 6.82 -21.44
CA ILE A 225 -0.91 8.18 -21.92
C ILE A 225 -1.93 8.61 -22.97
N ALA A 226 -2.28 7.72 -23.91
CA ALA A 226 -3.26 7.99 -24.94
C ALA A 226 -4.63 8.35 -24.32
N ARG A 227 -5.04 7.62 -23.28
CA ARG A 227 -6.24 7.93 -22.50
C ARG A 227 -6.14 9.27 -21.77
N HIS A 228 -4.99 9.58 -21.14
CA HIS A 228 -4.74 10.90 -20.51
C HIS A 228 -4.86 12.06 -21.51
N LEU A 229 -4.49 11.84 -22.78
CA LEU A 229 -4.64 12.80 -23.87
C LEU A 229 -6.03 12.77 -24.53
N ASN A 230 -6.98 11.97 -24.05
CA ASN A 230 -8.31 11.74 -24.64
C ASN A 230 -8.27 11.30 -26.11
N LEU A 231 -7.29 10.49 -26.51
CA LEU A 231 -7.33 9.83 -27.82
C LEU A 231 -8.45 8.79 -27.84
N ARG A 232 -9.40 8.93 -28.77
CA ARG A 232 -10.47 7.95 -29.00
C ARG A 232 -10.01 6.95 -30.06
N GLY A 233 -9.70 5.72 -29.64
CA GLY A 233 -9.40 4.61 -30.53
C GLY A 233 -8.58 3.52 -29.83
N PRO A 234 -8.79 2.23 -30.12
CA PRO A 234 -7.93 1.18 -29.61
C PRO A 234 -6.58 1.23 -30.34
N HIS A 235 -5.47 1.16 -29.59
CA HIS A 235 -4.09 1.04 -30.08
C HIS A 235 -3.48 2.30 -30.70
N ALA A 236 -3.46 3.42 -29.98
CA ALA A 236 -2.67 4.57 -30.38
C ALA A 236 -1.18 4.21 -30.38
N ASN A 237 -0.48 4.29 -31.50
CA ASN A 237 0.97 4.09 -31.54
C ASN A 237 1.73 5.32 -30.98
N TRP A 238 3.03 5.20 -30.70
CA TRP A 238 3.78 6.32 -30.08
C TRP A 238 3.78 7.59 -30.94
N VAL A 239 3.73 7.45 -32.27
CA VAL A 239 3.66 8.57 -33.23
C VAL A 239 2.29 9.27 -33.17
N GLU A 240 1.20 8.52 -33.06
CA GLU A 240 -0.16 9.06 -32.88
C GLU A 240 -0.30 9.80 -31.54
N VAL A 241 0.29 9.25 -30.47
CA VAL A 241 0.35 9.91 -29.16
C VAL A 241 1.12 11.22 -29.23
N PHE A 242 2.24 11.25 -29.96
CA PHE A 242 3.05 12.44 -30.15
C PHE A 242 2.35 13.55 -30.94
N ALA A 243 1.70 13.23 -32.07
CA ALA A 243 0.96 14.22 -32.84
C ALA A 243 -0.21 14.83 -32.06
N LYS A 244 -0.86 14.04 -31.19
CA LYS A 244 -1.92 14.59 -30.32
C LYS A 244 -1.38 15.48 -29.22
N LEU A 245 -0.21 15.15 -28.68
CA LEU A 245 0.49 15.99 -27.72
C LEU A 245 0.76 17.38 -28.32
N THR A 246 1.25 17.43 -29.57
CA THR A 246 1.62 18.68 -30.24
C THR A 246 0.40 19.51 -30.63
N GLU A 247 -0.67 18.89 -31.14
CA GLU A 247 -1.95 19.58 -31.41
C GLU A 247 -2.49 20.31 -30.17
N ARG A 248 -2.37 19.70 -28.99
CA ARG A 248 -2.85 20.32 -27.75
C ARG A 248 -1.96 21.43 -27.21
N MET A 249 -0.68 21.43 -27.57
CA MET A 249 0.23 22.52 -27.23
C MET A 249 -0.09 23.79 -28.03
N ASP A 250 -0.67 23.66 -29.22
CA ASP A 250 -1.04 24.79 -30.09
C ASP A 250 -2.38 25.45 -29.71
N GLU A 251 -3.25 24.77 -28.94
CA GLU A 251 -4.64 25.20 -28.70
C GLU A 251 -4.88 26.06 -27.43
N VAL A 252 -3.88 26.39 -26.59
CA VAL A 252 -4.17 26.94 -25.23
C VAL A 252 -3.30 28.14 -24.82
N ILE A 253 -3.94 29.11 -24.16
CA ILE A 253 -3.42 30.45 -23.78
C ILE A 253 -2.58 30.43 -22.48
N ASP A 254 -2.72 29.43 -21.61
CA ASP A 254 -1.95 29.30 -20.35
C ASP A 254 -0.93 28.16 -20.42
N GLN A 255 0.32 28.52 -20.71
CA GLN A 255 1.42 27.59 -20.95
C GLN A 255 1.89 26.86 -19.68
N GLN A 256 1.76 27.47 -18.49
CA GLN A 256 2.31 26.90 -17.25
C GLN A 256 1.46 25.73 -16.74
N MET A 257 0.13 25.88 -16.77
CA MET A 257 -0.81 24.83 -16.36
C MET A 257 -0.75 23.60 -17.28
N LEU A 258 -0.47 23.80 -18.57
CA LEU A 258 -0.26 22.73 -19.56
C LEU A 258 1.03 21.94 -19.30
N ILE A 259 2.12 22.65 -19.02
CA ILE A 259 3.41 22.03 -18.66
C ILE A 259 3.20 21.15 -17.44
N ASP A 260 2.61 21.66 -16.36
CA ASP A 260 2.43 20.86 -15.14
C ASP A 260 1.51 19.64 -15.35
N ARG A 261 0.51 19.75 -16.23
CA ARG A 261 -0.44 18.67 -16.52
C ARG A 261 0.08 17.58 -17.45
N HIS A 262 0.97 17.92 -18.40
CA HIS A 262 1.40 17.01 -19.46
C HIS A 262 2.90 16.71 -19.47
N LYS A 263 3.73 17.40 -18.69
CA LYS A 263 5.21 17.24 -18.68
C LYS A 263 5.67 15.80 -18.52
N SER A 264 5.05 15.04 -17.62
CA SER A 264 5.40 13.62 -17.40
C SER A 264 5.14 12.78 -18.65
N ALA A 265 3.96 12.93 -19.27
CA ALA A 265 3.59 12.24 -20.51
C ALA A 265 4.44 12.69 -21.70
N ALA A 266 4.64 14.01 -21.85
CA ALA A 266 5.42 14.62 -22.92
C ALA A 266 6.86 14.11 -22.94
N ILE A 267 7.51 14.05 -21.77
CA ILE A 267 8.89 13.56 -21.67
C ILE A 267 8.99 12.09 -22.07
N VAL A 268 8.04 11.24 -21.65
CA VAL A 268 8.02 9.82 -22.05
C VAL A 268 7.85 9.69 -23.57
N VAL A 269 6.88 10.41 -24.14
CA VAL A 269 6.61 10.38 -25.59
C VAL A 269 7.80 10.88 -26.39
N LEU A 270 8.41 12.00 -25.99
CA LEU A 270 9.60 12.56 -26.66
C LEU A 270 10.78 11.59 -26.62
N ASN A 271 11.06 10.99 -25.45
CA ASN A 271 12.13 9.99 -25.32
C ASN A 271 11.87 8.76 -26.21
N LYS A 272 10.61 8.31 -26.29
CA LYS A 272 10.23 7.19 -27.17
C LYS A 272 10.43 7.54 -28.64
N ILE A 273 9.94 8.68 -29.10
CA ILE A 273 10.14 9.13 -30.48
C ILE A 273 11.62 9.28 -30.82
N ALA A 274 12.43 9.86 -29.93
CA ALA A 274 13.87 10.00 -30.14
C ALA A 274 14.62 8.66 -30.20
N SER A 275 14.08 7.62 -29.56
CA SER A 275 14.65 6.26 -29.57
C SER A 275 14.21 5.40 -30.77
N LEU A 276 13.19 5.82 -31.52
CA LEU A 276 12.74 5.10 -32.72
C LEU A 276 13.67 5.41 -33.89
N ASP A 277 14.10 4.37 -34.61
CA ASP A 277 14.81 4.54 -35.87
C ASP A 277 13.86 5.02 -36.99
N SER A 278 14.44 5.54 -38.07
CA SER A 278 13.68 6.08 -39.20
C SER A 278 12.71 5.08 -39.80
N ASP A 279 13.06 3.79 -39.79
CA ASP A 279 12.25 2.72 -40.36
C ASP A 279 11.04 2.39 -39.48
N SER A 280 11.21 2.41 -38.15
CA SER A 280 10.13 2.20 -37.19
C SER A 280 9.15 3.37 -37.16
N ILE A 281 9.66 4.62 -37.24
CA ILE A 281 8.80 5.81 -37.38
C ILE A 281 7.99 5.70 -38.68
N SER A 282 8.64 5.30 -39.80
CA SER A 282 7.97 5.13 -41.11
C SER A 282 6.83 4.11 -41.06
N LYS A 283 7.05 2.98 -40.38
CA LYS A 283 6.03 1.92 -40.20
C LYS A 283 4.86 2.34 -39.32
N GLN A 284 5.10 3.26 -38.38
CA GLN A 284 4.06 3.78 -37.46
C GLN A 284 3.29 4.97 -38.04
N ILE A 285 3.82 5.65 -39.07
CA ILE A 285 3.13 6.72 -39.81
C ILE A 285 2.15 6.10 -40.83
N ASN A 286 0.94 5.77 -40.35
CA ASN A 286 -0.14 5.16 -41.14
C ASN A 286 -1.14 6.17 -41.73
N THR A 287 -1.13 7.44 -41.27
CA THR A 287 -2.08 8.48 -41.72
C THR A 287 -1.37 9.68 -42.35
N ASP A 288 -2.03 10.33 -43.31
CA ASP A 288 -1.47 11.48 -44.03
C ASP A 288 -1.16 12.68 -43.11
N ARG A 289 -1.92 12.82 -42.02
CA ARG A 289 -1.67 13.82 -40.98
C ARG A 289 -0.32 13.60 -40.28
N LEU A 290 0.00 12.37 -39.92
CA LEU A 290 1.28 12.02 -39.30
C LEU A 290 2.45 12.16 -40.28
N ARG A 291 2.21 11.93 -41.58
CA ARG A 291 3.20 12.15 -42.64
C ARG A 291 3.56 13.64 -42.76
N LEU A 292 2.54 14.51 -42.79
CA LEU A 292 2.73 15.97 -42.82
C LEU A 292 3.46 16.46 -41.57
N PHE A 293 3.13 15.92 -40.40
CA PHE A 293 3.78 16.30 -39.15
C PHE A 293 5.26 15.86 -39.10
N ALA A 294 5.57 14.63 -39.51
CA ALA A 294 6.94 14.15 -39.64
C ALA A 294 7.77 14.99 -40.63
N TYR A 295 7.13 15.47 -41.71
CA TYR A 295 7.76 16.40 -42.65
C TYR A 295 8.09 17.74 -41.99
N GLN A 296 7.16 18.33 -41.24
CA GLN A 296 7.35 19.60 -40.53
C GLN A 296 8.48 19.54 -39.50
N LEU A 297 8.72 18.38 -38.89
CA LEU A 297 9.83 18.14 -37.95
C LEU A 297 11.17 17.83 -38.64
N GLY A 298 11.25 17.88 -39.97
CA GLY A 298 12.49 17.64 -40.72
C GLY A 298 12.86 16.16 -40.86
N LEU A 299 11.98 15.22 -40.50
CA LEU A 299 12.18 13.77 -40.61
C LEU A 299 11.98 13.26 -42.05
N THR A 300 12.56 13.96 -43.03
CA THR A 300 12.37 13.69 -44.47
C THR A 300 12.91 12.33 -44.92
N GLN A 301 13.92 11.78 -44.22
CA GLN A 301 14.47 10.44 -44.49
C GLN A 301 13.47 9.32 -44.17
N VAL A 302 12.59 9.53 -43.18
CA VAL A 302 11.49 8.61 -42.78
C VAL A 302 10.42 8.54 -43.88
N LEU A 303 10.12 9.67 -44.52
CA LEU A 303 9.14 9.74 -45.60
C LEU A 303 9.64 9.10 -46.91
N GLY A 304 10.95 8.84 -47.03
CA GLY A 304 11.59 8.27 -48.22
C GLY A 304 11.23 6.82 -48.52
N SER A 305 10.59 6.10 -47.60
CA SER A 305 10.17 4.70 -47.81
C SER A 305 8.82 4.56 -48.53
N VAL A 306 8.04 5.64 -48.67
CA VAL A 306 6.74 5.59 -49.36
C VAL A 306 6.95 5.82 -50.86
N LYS A 307 7.31 4.75 -51.58
CA LYS A 307 7.17 4.70 -53.05
C LYS A 307 5.69 4.70 -53.42
N SER A 308 5.05 5.88 -53.43
CA SER A 308 3.98 6.16 -54.38
C SER A 308 3.88 7.66 -54.61
N GLY A 309 4.28 8.12 -55.80
CA GLY A 309 4.20 9.53 -56.21
C GLY A 309 2.78 10.09 -56.26
N ALA A 310 1.73 9.28 -56.08
CA ALA A 310 0.35 9.70 -56.21
C ALA A 310 -0.25 10.39 -54.96
N ALA A 311 0.29 10.16 -53.75
CA ALA A 311 -0.19 10.82 -52.54
C ALA A 311 0.46 12.20 -52.30
N ARG A 312 1.66 12.41 -52.85
CA ARG A 312 2.39 13.67 -52.75
C ARG A 312 1.62 14.79 -53.47
N ASP A 313 1.16 14.55 -54.68
CA ASP A 313 0.46 15.59 -55.46
C ASP A 313 -0.96 15.88 -54.95
N LYS A 314 -1.61 14.94 -54.25
CA LYS A 314 -2.97 15.13 -53.74
C LYS A 314 -3.03 15.90 -52.43
N ALA A 315 -2.00 15.79 -51.57
CA ALA A 315 -1.91 16.57 -50.33
C ALA A 315 -1.46 18.02 -50.58
N PHE A 316 -0.61 18.26 -51.59
CA PHE A 316 -0.12 19.61 -51.92
C PHE A 316 -0.99 20.37 -52.93
N GLY A 317 -1.88 19.69 -53.65
CA GLY A 317 -2.79 20.34 -54.61
C GLY A 317 -3.92 21.16 -53.98
N HIS A 318 -4.21 20.97 -52.68
CA HIS A 318 -5.37 21.60 -52.04
C HIS A 318 -5.05 22.83 -51.17
N ASP A 319 -3.79 23.03 -50.75
CA ASP A 319 -3.39 24.11 -49.82
C ASP A 319 -2.50 25.20 -50.43
N LEU A 320 -2.25 25.18 -51.75
CA LEU A 320 -1.61 26.29 -52.48
C LEU A 320 -2.60 27.08 -53.35
N GLY A 321 -3.91 26.86 -53.14
CA GLY A 321 -4.99 27.51 -53.85
C GLY A 321 -6.12 27.92 -52.91
N LEU A 322 -5.82 28.75 -51.91
CA LEU A 322 -6.72 29.73 -51.26
C LEU A 322 -5.89 30.72 -50.44
#